data_AF-X0VPC0-F1
#
_entry.id   AF-X0VPC0-F1
#
_cell.length_a   1.000
_cell.length_b   1.000
_cell.length_c   1.000
_cell.angle_alpha   90.00
_cell.angle_beta   90.00
_cell.angle_gamma   90.00
#
_symmetry.space_group_name_H-M   'P 1'
#
loop_
_entity.id
_entity.type
_entity.pdbx_description
1 polymer ?
#
loop_
_entity_poly.entity_id
_entity_poly.type
_entity_poly.pdbx_seq_one_letter_code
_entity_poly.pdbx_strand_id
1 'polypeptide(L)'
;RAGILALGIMPYISAAIIFQMLVAVVPTLERIAKEGESGRRRINQYTRYAAVVLCLVQSLIMTSWLNRSGLVQGHYWSFALMAMVTMTAGTMFLMWMGEQIDEFGLGNGTSLVIMMNILSRMPTAVMRLGQRATWELGGGADQAAIGPERLVLIVGLFVFMIVAVVLVTQAQRRVPMNHARRTREGFSHKSYLPLRVNMSGVIAIIFAQSVMMLPGYFAKIPNPWVSGIFQYFEQGKFFYVTMYMLLIIFFSYFYTAIVFNPVEQANQ
;
A
#
# COMPACT_ATOMS: atom_id res chain seq x y z
N ARG A 1 3.01 -18.79 5.00
CA ARG A 1 3.70 -18.67 6.31
C ARG A 1 2.65 -18.29 7.34
N ALA A 2 2.35 -19.15 8.31
CA ALA A 2 1.50 -18.83 9.45
C ALA A 2 2.41 -18.49 10.64
N GLY A 3 2.84 -17.23 10.73
CA GLY A 3 3.64 -16.72 11.84
C GLY A 3 2.82 -15.79 12.73
N ILE A 4 3.40 -15.34 13.85
CA ILE A 4 2.78 -14.38 14.79
C ILE A 4 2.33 -13.10 14.06
N LEU A 5 3.05 -12.72 13.00
CA LEU A 5 2.76 -11.57 12.12
C LEU A 5 2.03 -11.97 10.82
N ALA A 6 1.17 -12.98 10.84
CA ALA A 6 0.53 -13.50 9.63
C ALA A 6 -0.33 -12.47 8.87
N LEU A 7 -0.97 -11.52 9.56
CA LEU A 7 -1.67 -10.39 8.93
C LEU A 7 -0.72 -9.25 8.51
N GLY A 8 0.49 -9.23 9.07
CA GLY A 8 1.42 -8.10 8.91
C GLY A 8 0.81 -6.80 9.42
N ILE A 9 1.15 -5.69 8.76
CA ILE A 9 0.62 -4.35 9.07
C ILE A 9 -0.65 -4.00 8.23
N MET A 10 -1.14 -4.94 7.40
CA MET A 10 -2.25 -4.69 6.46
C MET A 10 -3.57 -4.22 7.10
N PRO A 11 -4.02 -4.75 8.26
CA PRO A 11 -5.25 -4.29 8.88
C PRO A 11 -5.17 -2.81 9.28
N TYR A 12 -4.02 -2.37 9.82
CA TYR A 12 -3.77 -0.97 10.17
C TYR A 12 -3.72 -0.08 8.93
N ILE A 13 -3.00 -0.50 7.88
CA ILE A 13 -2.96 0.22 6.60
C ILE A 13 -4.39 0.41 6.06
N SER A 14 -5.18 -0.66 6.07
CA SER A 14 -6.56 -0.62 5.59
C SER A 14 -7.41 0.38 6.40
N ALA A 15 -7.28 0.38 7.73
CA ALA A 15 -7.97 1.36 8.57
C ALA A 15 -7.54 2.80 8.28
N ALA A 16 -6.22 3.05 8.16
CA ALA A 16 -5.69 4.39 7.89
C ALA A 16 -6.19 4.92 6.55
N ILE A 17 -6.27 4.05 5.55
CA ILE A 17 -6.81 4.36 4.24
C ILE A 17 -8.29 4.72 4.31
N ILE A 18 -9.09 3.92 5.01
CA ILE A 18 -10.52 4.17 5.18
C ILE A 18 -10.73 5.55 5.81
N PHE A 19 -9.97 5.90 6.86
CA PHE A 19 -10.09 7.23 7.48
C PHE A 19 -9.59 8.36 6.58
N GLN A 20 -8.51 8.17 5.81
CA GLN A 20 -8.07 9.18 4.83
C GLN A 20 -9.13 9.47 3.78
N MET A 21 -9.82 8.43 3.28
CA MET A 21 -10.93 8.61 2.34
C MET A 21 -12.15 9.23 3.00
N LEU A 22 -12.49 8.79 4.22
CA LEU A 22 -13.64 9.34 4.97
C LEU A 22 -13.45 10.81 5.30
N VAL A 23 -12.24 11.28 5.59
CA VAL A 23 -11.96 12.71 5.84
C VAL A 23 -12.31 13.57 4.61
N ALA A 24 -12.12 13.05 3.39
CA ALA A 24 -12.45 13.78 2.16
C ALA A 24 -13.95 13.77 1.82
N VAL A 25 -14.71 12.79 2.31
CA VAL A 25 -16.13 12.62 1.99
C VAL A 25 -17.04 13.15 3.11
N VAL A 26 -16.59 13.06 4.36
CA VAL A 26 -17.39 13.36 5.55
C VAL A 26 -16.97 14.72 6.12
N PRO A 27 -17.82 15.76 6.04
CA PRO A 27 -17.46 17.12 6.44
C PRO A 27 -17.17 17.27 7.93
N THR A 28 -17.70 16.39 8.79
CA THR A 28 -17.38 16.40 10.22
C THR A 28 -15.95 15.95 10.49
N LEU A 29 -15.47 14.92 9.78
CA LEU A 29 -14.08 14.47 9.86
C LEU A 29 -13.12 15.46 9.20
N GLU A 30 -13.55 16.13 8.13
CA GLU A 30 -12.79 17.22 7.51
C GLU A 30 -12.56 18.39 8.49
N ARG A 31 -13.59 18.79 9.25
CA ARG A 31 -13.47 19.82 10.29
C ARG A 31 -12.48 19.41 11.37
N ILE A 32 -12.57 18.17 11.86
CA ILE A 32 -11.62 17.63 12.84
C ILE A 32 -10.20 17.64 12.25
N ALA A 33 -10.02 17.27 10.98
CA ALA A 33 -8.70 17.31 10.33
C ALA A 33 -8.13 18.74 10.23
N LYS A 34 -8.98 19.76 10.15
CA LYS A 34 -8.59 21.19 10.12
C LYS A 34 -8.24 21.77 11.48
N GLU A 35 -8.49 21.07 12.59
CA GLU A 35 -8.10 21.48 13.96
C GLU A 35 -6.58 21.38 14.21
N GLY A 36 -5.80 20.95 13.21
CA GLY A 36 -4.34 20.85 13.31
C GLY A 36 -3.87 19.55 13.94
N GLU A 37 -2.90 19.62 14.86
CA GLU A 37 -2.32 18.42 15.48
C GLU A 37 -3.31 17.63 16.35
N SER A 38 -4.15 18.33 17.11
CA SER A 38 -5.17 17.70 17.98
C SER A 38 -6.15 16.86 17.15
N GLY A 39 -6.60 17.40 16.02
CA GLY A 39 -7.46 16.74 15.05
C GLY A 39 -6.83 15.50 14.43
N ARG A 40 -5.58 15.61 13.97
CA ARG A 40 -4.82 14.46 13.44
C ARG A 40 -4.66 13.35 14.47
N ARG A 41 -4.37 13.68 15.73
CA ARG A 41 -4.28 12.69 16.82
C ARG A 41 -5.62 11.98 17.04
N ARG A 42 -6.75 12.69 16.95
CA ARG A 42 -8.09 12.10 17.09
C ARG A 42 -8.44 11.15 15.95
N ILE A 43 -8.11 11.50 14.70
CA ILE A 43 -8.29 10.63 13.54
C ILE A 43 -7.41 9.37 13.67
N ASN A 44 -6.19 9.51 14.17
CA ASN A 44 -5.31 8.37 14.43
C ASN A 44 -5.88 7.44 15.52
N GLN A 45 -6.51 7.98 16.56
CA GLN A 45 -7.21 7.15 17.56
C GLN A 45 -8.37 6.36 16.95
N TYR A 46 -9.19 6.98 16.09
CA TYR A 46 -10.25 6.24 15.39
C TYR A 46 -9.69 5.18 14.45
N THR A 47 -8.58 5.48 13.79
CA THR A 47 -7.84 4.53 12.95
C THR A 47 -7.35 3.33 13.76
N ARG A 48 -6.84 3.54 14.98
CA ARG A 48 -6.44 2.46 15.92
C ARG A 48 -7.62 1.53 16.23
N TYR A 49 -8.75 2.09 16.60
CA TYR A 49 -9.93 1.29 16.96
C TYR A 49 -10.45 0.50 15.77
N ALA A 50 -10.52 1.11 14.58
CA ALA A 50 -10.92 0.39 13.38
C ALA A 50 -9.91 -0.69 12.98
N ALA A 51 -8.61 -0.45 13.15
CA ALA A 51 -7.57 -1.44 12.87
C ALA A 51 -7.75 -2.70 13.75
N VAL A 52 -8.07 -2.54 15.03
CA VAL A 52 -8.36 -3.67 15.94
C VAL A 52 -9.58 -4.46 15.46
N VAL A 53 -10.67 -3.77 15.12
CA VAL A 53 -11.89 -4.44 14.62
C VAL A 53 -11.61 -5.19 13.32
N LEU A 54 -10.87 -4.57 12.39
CA LEU A 54 -10.46 -5.22 11.14
C LEU A 54 -9.54 -6.41 11.38
N CYS A 55 -8.61 -6.34 12.34
CA CYS A 55 -7.78 -7.47 12.75
C CYS A 55 -8.62 -8.66 13.22
N LEU A 56 -9.62 -8.42 14.06
CA LEU A 56 -10.50 -9.48 14.58
C LEU A 56 -11.26 -10.17 13.44
N VAL A 57 -11.86 -9.38 12.53
CA VAL A 57 -12.58 -9.94 11.38
C VAL A 57 -11.64 -10.69 10.44
N GLN A 58 -10.48 -10.12 10.10
CA GLN A 58 -9.54 -10.74 9.17
C GLN A 58 -8.87 -11.99 9.75
N SER A 59 -8.59 -12.02 11.06
CA SER A 59 -8.04 -13.20 11.74
C SER A 59 -9.06 -14.34 11.81
N LEU A 60 -10.36 -14.06 11.99
CA LEU A 60 -11.43 -15.05 11.87
C LEU A 60 -11.52 -15.65 10.46
N ILE A 61 -11.48 -14.81 9.42
CA ILE A 61 -11.50 -15.28 8.03
C ILE A 61 -10.28 -16.17 7.76
N MET A 62 -9.10 -15.75 8.22
CA MET A 62 -7.85 -16.49 8.02
C MET A 62 -7.82 -17.82 8.77
N THR A 63 -8.29 -17.86 10.02
CA THR A 63 -8.34 -19.10 10.82
C THR A 63 -9.35 -20.09 10.27
N SER A 64 -10.51 -19.62 9.78
CA SER A 64 -11.50 -20.45 9.08
C SER A 64 -10.92 -21.06 7.80
N TRP A 65 -10.16 -20.27 7.02
CA TRP A 65 -9.46 -20.76 5.84
C TRP A 65 -8.38 -21.80 6.20
N LEU A 66 -7.61 -21.55 7.26
CA LEU A 66 -6.55 -22.47 7.72
C LEU A 66 -7.12 -23.82 8.19
N ASN A 67 -8.27 -23.80 8.86
CA ASN A 67 -8.97 -25.02 9.28
C ASN A 67 -9.37 -25.89 8.09
N ARG A 68 -9.86 -25.28 6.99
CA ARG A 68 -10.24 -26.00 5.77
C ARG A 68 -9.04 -26.60 5.04
N SER A 69 -7.89 -25.94 5.11
CA SER A 69 -6.66 -26.46 4.52
C SER A 69 -6.08 -27.67 5.26
N GLY A 70 -6.74 -28.16 6.32
CA GLY A 70 -6.29 -29.32 7.09
C GLY A 70 -5.07 -29.05 7.98
N LEU A 71 -4.66 -27.79 8.10
CA LEU A 71 -3.48 -27.37 8.85
C LEU A 71 -3.74 -27.16 10.34
N VAL A 72 -5.01 -27.14 10.77
CA VAL A 72 -5.40 -26.97 12.18
C VAL A 72 -5.60 -28.35 12.81
N GLN A 73 -4.72 -28.70 13.75
CA GLN A 73 -4.85 -29.90 14.56
C GLN A 73 -5.51 -29.54 15.89
N GLY A 74 -6.65 -30.17 16.22
CA GLY A 74 -7.36 -29.99 17.49
C GLY A 74 -8.66 -29.18 17.41
N HIS A 75 -9.09 -28.62 18.55
CA HIS A 75 -10.38 -27.92 18.67
C HIS A 75 -10.33 -26.55 17.97
N TYR A 76 -11.15 -26.36 16.93
CA TYR A 76 -11.13 -25.17 16.09
C TYR A 76 -11.26 -23.86 16.88
N TRP A 77 -12.15 -23.82 17.87
CA TRP A 77 -12.45 -22.58 18.58
C TRP A 77 -11.31 -22.12 19.51
N SER A 78 -10.60 -23.06 20.16
CA SER A 78 -9.45 -22.71 21.00
C SER A 78 -8.27 -22.23 20.15
N PHE A 79 -8.02 -22.89 19.01
CA PHE A 79 -7.03 -22.43 18.04
C PHE A 79 -7.40 -21.05 17.47
N ALA A 80 -8.67 -20.84 17.06
CA ALA A 80 -9.12 -19.59 16.50
C ALA A 80 -8.97 -18.43 17.49
N LEU A 81 -9.38 -18.61 18.75
CA LEU A 81 -9.20 -17.59 19.79
C LEU A 81 -7.72 -17.24 20.02
N MET A 82 -6.86 -18.24 20.18
CA MET A 82 -5.42 -18.02 20.35
C MET A 82 -4.80 -17.32 19.14
N ALA A 83 -5.15 -17.75 17.92
CA ALA A 83 -4.68 -17.13 16.69
C ALA A 83 -5.18 -15.69 16.53
N MET A 84 -6.45 -15.41 16.85
CA MET A 84 -7.01 -14.05 16.83
C MET A 84 -6.24 -13.11 17.76
N VAL A 85 -6.02 -13.53 19.02
CA VAL A 85 -5.29 -12.72 20.00
C VAL A 85 -3.85 -12.50 19.54
N THR A 86 -3.17 -13.56 19.09
CA THR A 86 -1.77 -13.49 18.66
C THR A 86 -1.57 -12.61 17.42
N MET A 87 -2.44 -12.75 16.42
CA MET A 87 -2.37 -11.97 15.18
C MET A 87 -2.76 -10.50 15.42
N THR A 88 -3.72 -10.25 16.29
CA THR A 88 -4.11 -8.88 16.69
C THR A 88 -3.00 -8.22 17.47
N ALA A 89 -2.42 -8.90 18.47
CA ALA A 89 -1.28 -8.41 19.24
C ALA A 89 -0.07 -8.12 18.34
N GLY A 90 0.24 -9.02 17.41
CA GLY A 90 1.31 -8.82 16.43
C GLY A 90 1.09 -7.61 15.53
N THR A 91 -0.14 -7.39 15.06
CA THR A 91 -0.47 -6.22 14.22
C THR A 91 -0.41 -4.92 15.01
N MET A 92 -0.91 -4.91 16.26
CA MET A 92 -0.86 -3.75 17.14
C MET A 92 0.58 -3.40 17.52
N PHE A 93 1.44 -4.40 17.71
CA PHE A 93 2.87 -4.19 17.91
C PHE A 93 3.52 -3.54 16.69
N LEU A 94 3.24 -4.02 15.48
CA LEU A 94 3.76 -3.39 14.25
C LEU A 94 3.26 -1.96 14.07
N MET A 95 2.00 -1.69 14.42
CA MET A 95 1.44 -0.35 14.42
C MET A 95 2.20 0.55 15.39
N TRP A 96 2.36 0.11 16.64
CA TRP A 96 3.08 0.85 17.66
C TRP A 96 4.52 1.15 17.22
N MET A 97 5.24 0.18 16.62
CA MET A 97 6.56 0.44 16.05
C MET A 97 6.53 1.51 14.96
N GLY A 98 5.50 1.50 14.10
CA GLY A 98 5.31 2.54 13.09
C GLY A 98 5.18 3.93 13.72
N GLU A 99 4.38 4.06 14.78
CA GLU A 99 4.20 5.32 15.49
C GLU A 99 5.47 5.78 16.22
N GLN A 100 6.23 4.84 16.79
CA GLN A 100 7.53 5.18 17.38
C GLN A 100 8.50 5.72 16.33
N ILE A 101 8.53 5.13 15.13
CA ILE A 101 9.37 5.65 14.02
C ILE A 101 8.96 7.08 13.63
N ASP A 102 7.66 7.40 13.65
CA ASP A 102 7.16 8.76 13.43
C ASP A 102 7.65 9.72 14.54
N GLU A 103 7.60 9.33 15.81
CA GLU A 103 8.04 10.14 16.95
C GLU A 103 9.55 10.42 16.95
N PHE A 104 10.37 9.44 16.54
CA PHE A 104 11.83 9.59 16.45
C PHE A 104 12.30 10.27 15.15
N GLY A 105 11.38 10.73 14.29
CA GLY A 105 11.66 11.70 13.22
C GLY A 105 12.30 11.14 11.94
N LEU A 106 12.30 9.82 11.72
CA LEU A 106 12.90 9.21 10.51
C LEU A 106 12.01 9.31 9.25
N GLY A 107 10.84 9.96 9.34
CA GLY A 107 9.89 10.12 8.24
C GLY A 107 8.50 9.57 8.60
N ASN A 108 7.76 9.06 7.61
CA ASN A 108 6.46 8.43 7.82
C ASN A 108 6.64 6.94 8.19
N GLY A 109 6.48 6.60 9.46
CA GLY A 109 6.67 5.28 10.04
C GLY A 109 5.78 4.22 9.42
N THR A 110 4.54 4.54 9.06
CA THR A 110 3.65 3.61 8.34
C THR A 110 4.25 3.20 6.99
N SER A 111 4.78 4.18 6.24
CA SER A 111 5.41 3.94 4.94
C SER A 111 6.71 3.14 5.07
N LEU A 112 7.52 3.42 6.10
CA LEU A 112 8.75 2.69 6.38
C LEU A 112 8.48 1.24 6.76
N VAL A 113 7.43 0.96 7.55
CA VAL A 113 7.05 -0.44 7.87
C VAL A 113 6.58 -1.20 6.63
N ILE A 114 5.85 -0.55 5.72
CA ILE A 114 5.49 -1.15 4.42
C ILE A 114 6.75 -1.47 3.62
N MET A 115 7.67 -0.51 3.51
CA MET A 115 8.94 -0.67 2.81
C MET A 115 9.72 -1.86 3.38
N MET A 116 9.87 -1.94 4.69
CA MET A 116 10.53 -3.07 5.36
C MET A 116 9.82 -4.39 5.07
N ASN A 117 8.49 -4.43 5.06
CA ASN A 117 7.74 -5.65 4.73
C ASN A 117 8.01 -6.13 3.30
N ILE A 118 8.06 -5.21 2.33
CA ILE A 118 8.35 -5.53 0.93
C ILE A 118 9.81 -5.97 0.78
N LEU A 119 10.75 -5.22 1.36
CA LEU A 119 12.20 -5.51 1.33
C LEU A 119 12.52 -6.86 1.98
N SER A 120 11.84 -7.23 3.07
CA SER A 120 12.05 -8.53 3.73
C SER A 120 11.79 -9.74 2.81
N ARG A 121 11.01 -9.55 1.73
CA ARG A 121 10.71 -10.60 0.74
C ARG A 121 11.72 -10.64 -0.40
N MET A 122 12.45 -9.55 -0.65
CA MET A 122 13.42 -9.46 -1.74
C MET A 122 14.51 -10.54 -1.68
N PRO A 123 15.18 -10.81 -0.53
CA PRO A 123 16.21 -11.85 -0.48
C PRO A 123 15.68 -13.21 -0.93
N THR A 124 14.47 -13.57 -0.48
CA THR A 124 13.86 -14.85 -0.88
C THR A 124 13.48 -14.89 -2.36
N ALA A 125 13.15 -13.75 -2.97
CA ALA A 125 12.87 -13.68 -4.41
C ALA A 125 14.17 -13.84 -5.21
N VAL A 126 15.26 -13.18 -4.78
CA VAL A 126 16.59 -13.31 -5.41
C VAL A 126 17.12 -14.73 -5.28
N MET A 127 17.02 -15.35 -4.11
CA MET A 127 17.44 -16.74 -3.91
C MET A 127 16.65 -17.72 -4.79
N ARG A 128 15.32 -17.53 -4.92
CA ARG A 128 14.50 -18.37 -5.83
C ARG A 128 14.88 -18.16 -7.29
N LEU A 129 15.23 -16.94 -7.68
CA LEU A 129 15.69 -16.64 -9.03
C LEU A 129 17.04 -17.33 -9.28
N GLY A 130 17.97 -17.27 -8.33
CA GLY A 130 19.27 -17.95 -8.41
C GLY A 130 19.17 -19.48 -8.43
N GLN A 131 18.27 -20.06 -7.64
CA GLN A 131 18.03 -21.52 -7.63
C GLN A 131 17.38 -22.04 -8.92
N ARG A 132 16.61 -21.19 -9.61
CA ARG A 132 15.97 -21.52 -10.89
C ARG A 132 16.82 -21.10 -12.09
N ALA A 133 17.91 -20.38 -11.87
CA ALA A 133 18.82 -19.98 -12.94
C ALA A 133 19.69 -21.17 -13.33
N THR A 134 19.51 -21.63 -14.56
CA THR A 134 20.33 -22.66 -15.18
C THR A 134 21.15 -22.04 -16.30
N TRP A 135 22.37 -22.52 -16.51
CA TRP A 135 23.27 -22.00 -17.56
C TRP A 135 22.99 -22.57 -18.96
N GLU A 136 21.96 -23.41 -19.10
CA GLU A 136 21.51 -23.94 -20.38
C GLU A 136 20.58 -22.94 -21.08
N LEU A 137 20.89 -22.63 -22.35
CA LEU A 137 20.02 -21.80 -23.19
C LEU A 137 18.71 -22.53 -23.48
N GLY A 138 17.58 -21.85 -23.26
CA GLY A 138 16.23 -22.38 -23.46
C GLY A 138 15.55 -22.90 -22.20
N GLY A 139 16.30 -23.03 -21.08
CA GLY A 139 15.86 -23.77 -19.90
C GLY A 139 15.86 -25.26 -20.21
N GLY A 140 16.60 -26.06 -19.44
CA GLY A 140 16.58 -27.53 -19.58
C GLY A 140 15.15 -28.10 -19.47
N ALA A 141 15.01 -29.43 -19.61
CA ALA A 141 13.73 -30.15 -19.71
C ALA A 141 12.65 -29.84 -18.64
N ASP A 142 13.00 -29.14 -17.56
CA ASP A 142 12.07 -28.55 -16.59
C ASP A 142 11.54 -27.18 -17.04
N GLN A 143 10.23 -27.08 -17.25
CA GLN A 143 9.51 -25.83 -17.55
C GLN A 143 9.69 -24.73 -16.47
N ALA A 144 10.27 -25.07 -15.32
CA ALA A 144 10.55 -24.16 -14.21
C ALA A 144 11.96 -23.54 -14.24
N ALA A 145 12.85 -24.02 -15.12
CA ALA A 145 14.21 -23.50 -15.27
C ALA A 145 14.20 -22.19 -16.09
N ILE A 146 14.96 -21.20 -15.63
CA ILE A 146 15.10 -19.90 -16.27
C ILE A 146 16.46 -19.90 -16.96
N GLY A 147 16.44 -19.95 -18.29
CA GLY A 147 17.64 -19.79 -19.10
C GLY A 147 18.26 -18.39 -18.96
N PRO A 148 19.55 -18.22 -19.32
CA PRO A 148 20.26 -16.95 -19.21
C PRO A 148 19.57 -15.80 -19.96
N GLU A 149 18.89 -16.08 -21.07
CA GLU A 149 18.12 -15.10 -21.84
C GLU A 149 16.95 -14.48 -21.05
N ARG A 150 16.21 -15.28 -20.29
CA ARG A 150 15.09 -14.81 -19.46
C ARG A 150 15.61 -14.09 -18.22
N LEU A 151 16.73 -14.53 -17.66
CA LEU A 151 17.36 -13.88 -16.51
C LEU A 151 17.79 -12.45 -16.86
N VAL A 152 18.48 -12.27 -17.99
CA VAL A 152 18.91 -10.95 -18.48
C VAL A 152 17.69 -10.05 -18.73
N LEU A 153 16.63 -10.59 -19.33
CA LEU A 153 15.39 -9.83 -19.56
C LEU A 153 14.73 -9.38 -18.25
N ILE A 154 14.63 -10.25 -17.23
CA ILE A 154 14.04 -9.90 -15.94
C ILE A 154 14.85 -8.82 -15.23
N VAL A 155 16.18 -8.97 -15.19
CA VAL A 155 17.07 -7.98 -14.55
C VAL A 155 17.03 -6.65 -15.32
N GLY A 156 17.06 -6.70 -16.65
CA GLY A 156 16.94 -5.52 -17.51
C GLY A 156 15.62 -4.79 -17.30
N LEU A 157 14.50 -5.50 -17.26
CA LEU A 157 13.18 -4.94 -16.99
C LEU A 157 13.09 -4.33 -15.59
N PHE A 158 13.69 -4.98 -14.59
CA PHE A 158 13.74 -4.47 -13.22
C PHE A 158 14.49 -3.13 -13.12
N VAL A 159 15.68 -3.05 -13.71
CA VAL A 159 16.47 -1.80 -13.76
C VAL A 159 15.72 -0.72 -14.54
N PHE A 160 15.16 -1.08 -15.71
CA PHE A 160 14.37 -0.17 -16.53
C PHE A 160 13.18 0.41 -15.75
N MET A 161 12.44 -0.44 -15.01
CA MET A 161 11.31 -0.01 -14.19
C MET A 161 11.76 0.96 -13.08
N ILE A 162 12.89 0.70 -12.41
CA ILE A 162 13.44 1.62 -11.39
C ILE A 162 13.73 2.98 -12.02
N VAL A 163 14.46 3.01 -13.14
CA VAL A 163 14.82 4.25 -13.83
C VAL A 163 13.57 5.00 -14.29
N ALA A 164 12.60 4.31 -14.88
CA ALA A 164 11.34 4.91 -15.32
C ALA A 164 10.56 5.53 -14.15
N VAL A 165 10.44 4.82 -13.02
CA VAL A 165 9.76 5.34 -11.82
C VAL A 165 10.51 6.55 -11.25
N VAL A 166 11.84 6.51 -11.17
CA VAL A 166 12.65 7.65 -10.68
C VAL A 166 12.48 8.88 -11.59
N LEU A 167 12.53 8.70 -12.91
CA LEU A 167 12.35 9.80 -13.86
C LEU A 167 10.96 10.44 -13.73
N VAL A 168 9.89 9.65 -13.65
CA VAL A 168 8.52 10.17 -13.51
C VAL A 168 8.30 10.83 -12.15
N THR A 169 8.88 10.28 -11.07
CA THR A 169 8.73 10.85 -9.72
C THR A 169 9.53 12.13 -9.51
N GLN A 170 10.68 12.27 -10.16
CA GLN A 170 11.49 13.50 -10.13
C GLN A 170 11.04 14.55 -11.15
N ALA A 171 10.22 14.17 -12.13
CA ALA A 171 9.69 15.08 -13.13
C ALA A 171 8.82 16.17 -12.48
N GLN A 172 9.20 17.43 -12.72
CA GLN A 172 8.49 18.60 -12.23
C GLN A 172 8.28 19.60 -13.36
N ARG A 173 7.05 20.09 -13.48
CA ARG A 173 6.69 21.22 -14.33
C ARG A 173 6.95 22.50 -13.55
N ARG A 174 7.83 23.34 -14.06
CA ARG A 174 8.15 24.65 -13.46
C ARG A 174 7.22 25.71 -14.01
N VAL A 175 6.35 26.28 -13.18
CA VAL A 175 5.49 27.41 -13.55
C VAL A 175 6.15 28.70 -13.05
N PRO A 176 6.57 29.62 -13.93
CA PRO A 176 7.22 30.85 -13.50
C PRO A 176 6.25 31.74 -12.71
N MET A 177 6.70 32.29 -11.59
CA MET A 177 5.97 33.26 -10.80
C MET A 177 6.80 34.53 -10.66
N ASN A 178 6.12 35.67 -10.80
CA ASN A 178 6.73 36.97 -10.55
C ASN A 178 6.21 37.48 -9.21
N HIS A 179 7.07 37.51 -8.18
CA HIS A 179 6.70 38.18 -6.93
C HIS A 179 6.68 39.68 -7.16
N ALA A 180 5.55 40.33 -6.87
CA ALA A 180 5.44 41.78 -6.93
C ALA A 180 6.27 42.41 -5.80
N ARG A 181 7.55 42.66 -6.04
CA ARG A 181 8.38 43.46 -5.13
C ARG A 181 8.39 44.91 -5.60
N ARG A 182 8.07 45.83 -4.69
CA ARG A 182 8.13 47.27 -4.93
C ARG A 182 9.60 47.74 -4.85
N THR A 183 10.39 47.41 -5.86
CA THR A 183 11.78 47.88 -5.99
C THR A 183 11.93 48.66 -7.30
N ARG A 184 12.59 49.82 -7.22
CA ARG A 184 12.72 50.81 -8.30
C ARG A 184 13.68 50.37 -9.42
N GLU A 185 14.38 49.25 -9.24
CA GLU A 185 15.33 48.70 -10.20
C GLU A 185 15.14 47.19 -10.38
N GLY A 186 14.55 46.81 -11.51
CA GLY A 186 14.98 45.78 -12.47
C GLY A 186 15.30 44.32 -12.07
N PHE A 187 15.47 43.96 -10.79
CA PHE A 187 15.80 42.58 -10.42
C PHE A 187 14.55 41.77 -10.07
N SER A 188 13.81 41.38 -11.11
CA SER A 188 12.80 40.33 -11.02
C SER A 188 13.50 38.98 -10.87
N HIS A 189 13.73 38.53 -9.64
CA HIS A 189 14.17 37.15 -9.41
C HIS A 189 13.06 36.22 -9.91
N LYS A 190 13.31 35.50 -11.02
CA LYS A 190 12.36 34.55 -11.59
C LYS A 190 12.22 33.38 -10.62
N SER A 191 11.23 33.46 -9.73
CA SER A 191 10.84 32.32 -8.91
C SER A 191 9.96 31.39 -9.74
N TYR A 192 9.90 30.10 -9.40
CA TYR A 192 9.02 29.16 -10.07
C TYR A 192 8.33 28.28 -9.02
N LEU A 193 7.06 27.97 -9.26
CA LEU A 193 6.34 26.93 -8.52
C LEU A 193 6.66 25.58 -9.15
N PRO A 194 7.35 24.65 -8.44
CA PRO A 194 7.53 23.29 -8.94
C PRO A 194 6.24 22.48 -8.76
N LEU A 195 5.62 22.10 -9.86
CA LEU A 195 4.49 21.17 -9.87
C LEU A 195 5.00 19.78 -10.25
N ARG A 196 5.02 18.84 -9.29
CA ARG A 196 5.42 17.46 -9.58
C ARG A 196 4.38 16.80 -10.49
N VAL A 197 4.84 15.99 -11.45
CA VAL A 197 3.94 15.27 -12.38
C VAL A 197 3.10 14.24 -11.66
N ASN A 198 3.67 13.57 -10.65
CA ASN A 198 2.96 12.66 -9.76
C ASN A 198 3.04 13.17 -8.31
N MET A 199 2.02 13.89 -7.87
CA MET A 199 1.88 14.35 -6.47
C MET A 199 1.44 13.20 -5.54
N SER A 200 0.83 12.15 -6.08
CA SER A 200 0.26 11.04 -5.32
C SER A 200 1.31 10.07 -4.78
N GLY A 201 2.47 9.99 -5.43
CA GLY A 201 3.56 9.12 -5.01
C GLY A 201 3.11 7.66 -4.92
N VAL A 202 3.39 7.02 -3.78
CA VAL A 202 3.08 5.59 -3.53
C VAL A 202 1.65 5.40 -2.98
N ILE A 203 1.00 6.46 -2.49
CA ILE A 203 -0.27 6.37 -1.76
C ILE A 203 -1.40 5.83 -2.65
N ALA A 204 -1.54 6.31 -3.89
CA ALA A 204 -2.56 5.80 -4.80
C ALA A 204 -2.44 4.31 -5.11
N ILE A 205 -1.21 3.80 -5.23
CA ILE A 205 -0.97 2.37 -5.47
C ILE A 205 -1.41 1.55 -4.25
N ILE A 206 -1.08 2.04 -3.05
CA ILE A 206 -1.49 1.41 -1.79
C ILE A 206 -3.03 1.41 -1.65
N PHE A 207 -3.70 2.51 -2.01
CA PHE A 207 -5.17 2.58 -2.03
C PHE A 207 -5.79 1.60 -3.02
N ALA A 208 -5.28 1.55 -4.25
CA ALA A 208 -5.77 0.59 -5.25
C ALA A 208 -5.59 -0.85 -4.74
N GLN A 209 -4.46 -1.15 -4.10
CA GLN A 209 -4.18 -2.48 -3.58
C GLN A 209 -5.11 -2.85 -2.42
N SER A 210 -5.38 -1.93 -1.49
CA SER A 210 -6.26 -2.21 -0.34
C SER A 210 -7.69 -2.51 -0.78
N VAL A 211 -8.21 -1.76 -1.77
CA VAL A 211 -9.53 -2.02 -2.36
C VAL A 211 -9.55 -3.37 -3.08
N MET A 212 -8.51 -3.70 -3.85
CA MET A 212 -8.41 -5.00 -4.52
C MET A 212 -8.22 -6.18 -3.56
N MET A 213 -7.73 -5.95 -2.34
CA MET A 213 -7.60 -6.99 -1.32
C MET A 213 -8.94 -7.36 -0.68
N LEU A 214 -9.91 -6.44 -0.60
CA LEU A 214 -11.23 -6.71 0.00
C LEU A 214 -11.94 -7.89 -0.66
N PRO A 215 -12.16 -7.92 -1.99
CA PRO A 215 -12.68 -9.09 -2.71
C PRO A 215 -11.94 -10.40 -2.39
N GLY A 216 -10.61 -10.33 -2.27
CA GLY A 216 -9.77 -11.50 -1.97
C GLY A 216 -10.00 -12.08 -0.57
N TYR A 217 -10.48 -11.29 0.39
CA TYR A 217 -10.91 -11.80 1.70
C TYR A 217 -12.28 -12.47 1.61
N PHE A 218 -13.23 -11.88 0.89
CA PHE A 218 -14.56 -12.47 0.68
C PHE A 218 -14.52 -13.77 -0.13
N ALA A 219 -13.60 -13.88 -1.10
CA ALA A 219 -13.36 -15.12 -1.85
C ALA A 219 -13.06 -16.33 -0.95
N LYS A 220 -12.51 -16.10 0.24
CA LYS A 220 -12.15 -17.15 1.21
C LYS A 220 -13.33 -17.59 2.09
N ILE A 221 -14.48 -16.92 2.01
CA ILE A 221 -15.66 -17.25 2.81
C ILE A 221 -16.37 -18.50 2.24
N PRO A 222 -16.87 -19.40 3.10
CA PRO A 222 -17.72 -20.54 2.71
C PRO A 222 -19.07 -20.16 2.10
N ASN A 223 -19.08 -19.70 0.86
CA ASN A 223 -20.33 -19.66 0.11
C ASN A 223 -20.02 -19.81 -1.38
N PRO A 224 -20.52 -20.86 -2.07
CA PRO A 224 -20.28 -21.09 -3.50
C PRO A 224 -20.69 -19.89 -4.38
N TRP A 225 -21.72 -19.16 -3.98
CA TRP A 225 -22.16 -17.93 -4.68
C TRP A 225 -21.15 -16.80 -4.53
N VAL A 226 -20.56 -16.68 -3.34
CA VAL A 226 -19.56 -15.66 -3.00
C VAL A 226 -18.23 -16.00 -3.68
N SER A 227 -17.78 -17.25 -3.61
CA SER A 227 -16.52 -17.66 -4.25
C SER A 227 -16.56 -17.55 -5.77
N GLY A 228 -17.69 -17.89 -6.42
CA GLY A 228 -17.83 -17.77 -7.88
C GLY A 228 -17.71 -16.33 -8.41
N ILE A 229 -18.26 -15.35 -7.68
CA ILE A 229 -18.16 -13.94 -8.05
C ILE A 229 -16.74 -13.41 -7.78
N PHE A 230 -16.15 -13.77 -6.65
CA PHE A 230 -14.85 -13.24 -6.24
C PHE A 230 -13.66 -13.94 -6.88
N GLN A 231 -13.86 -15.06 -7.57
CA GLN A 231 -12.83 -15.71 -8.39
C GLN A 231 -12.26 -14.78 -9.47
N TYR A 232 -13.05 -13.87 -10.05
CA TYR A 232 -12.55 -12.92 -11.06
C TYR A 232 -11.56 -11.89 -10.47
N PHE A 233 -11.56 -11.71 -9.15
CA PHE A 233 -10.66 -10.83 -8.42
C PHE A 233 -9.41 -11.56 -7.89
N GLU A 234 -9.14 -12.77 -8.37
CA GLU A 234 -7.88 -13.47 -8.07
C GLU A 234 -6.70 -12.86 -8.84
N GLN A 235 -5.55 -12.79 -8.17
CA GLN A 235 -4.30 -12.32 -8.77
C GLN A 235 -3.93 -13.16 -10.01
N GLY A 236 -3.60 -12.48 -11.10
CA GLY A 236 -3.18 -13.10 -12.36
C GLY A 236 -4.29 -13.26 -13.41
N LYS A 237 -5.56 -13.04 -13.06
CA LYS A 237 -6.64 -12.98 -14.05
C LYS A 237 -6.68 -11.62 -14.74
N PHE A 238 -7.09 -11.62 -16.01
CA PHE A 238 -7.17 -10.39 -16.82
C PHE A 238 -8.03 -9.31 -16.14
N PHE A 239 -9.20 -9.69 -15.62
CA PHE A 239 -10.10 -8.77 -14.91
C PHE A 239 -9.44 -8.10 -13.71
N TYR A 240 -8.69 -8.86 -12.89
CA TYR A 240 -7.96 -8.32 -11.75
C TYR A 240 -6.93 -7.27 -12.19
N VAL A 241 -6.14 -7.56 -13.23
CA VAL A 241 -5.08 -6.66 -13.72
C VAL A 241 -5.69 -5.37 -14.29
N THR A 242 -6.73 -5.49 -15.12
CA THR A 242 -7.40 -4.32 -15.71
C THR A 242 -8.06 -3.46 -14.64
N MET A 243 -8.79 -4.06 -13.70
CA MET A 243 -9.42 -3.35 -12.60
C MET A 243 -8.37 -2.66 -11.71
N TYR A 244 -7.30 -3.38 -11.35
CA TYR A 244 -6.21 -2.81 -10.56
C TYR A 244 -5.53 -1.62 -11.25
N MET A 245 -5.26 -1.71 -12.55
CA MET A 245 -4.72 -0.61 -13.34
C MET A 245 -5.65 0.62 -13.34
N LEU A 246 -6.96 0.41 -13.56
CA LEU A 246 -7.95 1.47 -13.54
C LEU A 246 -8.05 2.15 -12.17
N LEU A 247 -8.03 1.37 -11.08
CA LEU A 247 -8.03 1.90 -9.72
C LEU A 247 -6.77 2.73 -9.44
N ILE A 248 -5.59 2.30 -9.90
CA ILE A 248 -4.36 3.07 -9.74
C ILE A 248 -4.49 4.43 -10.43
N ILE A 249 -4.98 4.47 -11.68
CA ILE A 249 -5.19 5.73 -12.42
C ILE A 249 -6.21 6.61 -11.71
N PHE A 250 -7.34 6.03 -11.30
CA PHE A 250 -8.40 6.73 -10.58
C PHE A 250 -7.88 7.35 -9.27
N PHE A 251 -7.25 6.57 -8.41
CA PHE A 251 -6.74 7.06 -7.12
C PHE A 251 -5.58 8.04 -7.29
N SER A 252 -4.74 7.88 -8.31
CA SER A 252 -3.66 8.83 -8.61
C SER A 252 -4.23 10.21 -8.97
N TYR A 253 -5.25 10.24 -9.83
CA TYR A 253 -5.94 11.47 -10.21
C TYR A 253 -6.72 12.07 -9.02
N PHE A 254 -7.52 11.26 -8.34
CA PHE A 254 -8.36 11.65 -7.21
C PHE A 254 -7.53 12.25 -6.08
N TYR A 255 -6.43 11.60 -5.68
CA TYR A 255 -5.56 12.09 -4.63
C TYR A 255 -4.87 13.40 -5.04
N THR A 256 -4.40 13.50 -6.30
CA THR A 256 -3.80 14.73 -6.81
C THR A 256 -4.78 15.89 -6.76
N ALA A 257 -6.05 15.66 -7.13
CA ALA A 257 -7.10 16.69 -7.11
C ALA A 257 -7.44 17.17 -5.69
N ILE A 258 -7.39 16.31 -4.67
CA ILE A 258 -7.65 16.70 -3.28
C ILE A 258 -6.49 17.48 -2.69
N VAL A 259 -5.26 17.00 -2.89
CA VAL A 259 -4.06 17.64 -2.30
C VAL A 259 -3.72 18.95 -3.01
N PHE A 260 -3.97 19.01 -4.32
CA PHE A 260 -3.75 20.21 -5.11
C PHE A 260 -5.03 21.05 -5.18
N ASN A 261 -5.29 21.83 -4.14
CA ASN A 261 -6.33 22.85 -4.18
C ASN A 261 -5.76 24.14 -4.79
N PRO A 262 -6.09 24.50 -6.05
CA PRO A 262 -5.52 25.67 -6.71
C PRO A 262 -5.91 26.98 -6.03
N VAL A 263 -7.06 27.03 -5.35
CA VAL A 263 -7.53 28.22 -4.64
C VAL A 263 -6.69 28.45 -3.38
N GLU A 264 -6.37 27.38 -2.67
CA GLU A 264 -5.56 27.45 -1.44
C GLU A 264 -4.10 27.78 -1.75
N GLN A 265 -3.53 27.21 -2.83
CA GLN A 265 -2.19 27.56 -3.28
C GLN A 265 -2.07 28.97 -3.89
N ALA A 266 -3.14 29.51 -4.46
CA ALA A 266 -3.14 30.88 -4.97
C ALA A 266 -3.22 31.92 -3.84
N ASN A 267 -3.77 31.53 -2.68
CA ASN A 267 -3.90 32.39 -1.50
C ASN A 267 -2.67 32.35 -0.57
N GLN A 268 -1.75 31.39 -0.77
CA GLN A 268 -0.46 31.29 -0.08
C GLN A 268 0.63 32.05 -0.85
#